data_AF-A0A669DXR1-F1
#
_entry.id   AF-A0A669DXR1-F1
#
_cell.length_a   1.000
_cell.length_b   1.000
_cell.length_c   1.000
_cell.angle_alpha   90.00
_cell.angle_beta   90.00
_cell.angle_gamma   90.00
#
_symmetry.space_group_name_H-M   'P 1'
#
loop_
_entity.id
_entity.type
_entity.pdbx_description
1 polymer ?
#
loop_
_entity_poly.entity_id
_entity_poly.type
_entity_poly.pdbx_seq_one_letter_code
_entity_poly.pdbx_strand_id
1 'polypeptide(L)'
;MAFAVPVWLAVQEELLAQNEADYGASSCFDTFDDEALFQLFHLSRPCILFIADAVRIRMKDAAPKKSQLPVDEMVMVALNYYAHGVSTTAVLQKAGLRQTECPTTVVGTISGVIAGMSDVFISFPLTLDARTNVALKIEKFCGIPNVLGVLAPAHFKIRASPYEKDAFRSFINALGYTSVVSQIICDCDGNILSVEKCCVGGTFEQEMWDSSFKGREMQEDLHSPFWLIGGKGYHLSKHVLTPVSLPANNNEIRFNEAHAKILDVMQTTLDSMKRRFRLSMMHWCRKTY
;
A
#
# COMPACT_ATOMS: atom_id res chain seq x y z
N MET A 1 11.45 17.82 -7.77
CA MET A 1 10.49 17.79 -8.89
C MET A 1 9.54 16.64 -8.66
N ALA A 2 8.32 16.89 -8.20
CA ALA A 2 7.31 15.88 -7.94
C ALA A 2 6.04 16.26 -8.72
N PHE A 3 5.99 15.83 -9.97
CA PHE A 3 4.84 15.97 -10.87
C PHE A 3 4.35 14.58 -11.35
N ALA A 4 4.51 13.54 -10.53
CA ALA A 4 4.22 12.18 -10.98
C ALA A 4 2.72 11.90 -11.13
N VAL A 5 1.84 12.44 -10.29
CA VAL A 5 0.41 12.05 -10.28
C VAL A 5 -0.42 12.65 -11.42
N PRO A 6 -0.29 13.95 -11.78
CA PRO A 6 -1.00 14.51 -12.94
C PRO A 6 -0.49 13.92 -14.26
N VAL A 7 0.81 13.61 -14.32
CA VAL A 7 1.40 12.86 -15.45
C VAL A 7 0.88 11.44 -15.46
N TRP A 8 0.66 10.78 -14.33
CA TRP A 8 0.22 9.38 -14.30
C TRP A 8 -1.25 9.19 -14.71
N LEU A 9 -2.15 10.11 -14.35
CA LEU A 9 -3.53 10.09 -14.88
C LEU A 9 -3.59 10.49 -16.37
N ALA A 10 -2.76 11.46 -16.79
CA ALA A 10 -2.62 11.80 -18.21
C ALA A 10 -2.03 10.62 -19.01
N VAL A 11 -1.00 9.95 -18.47
CA VAL A 11 -0.40 8.73 -19.02
C VAL A 11 -1.39 7.57 -18.97
N GLN A 12 -2.34 7.52 -18.03
CA GLN A 12 -3.39 6.50 -18.06
C GLN A 12 -4.35 6.70 -19.26
N GLU A 13 -4.71 7.93 -19.60
CA GLU A 13 -5.46 8.23 -20.83
C GLU A 13 -4.61 8.07 -22.11
N GLU A 14 -3.32 8.41 -22.05
CA GLU A 14 -2.39 8.32 -23.19
C GLU A 14 -1.91 6.88 -23.46
N LEU A 15 -1.78 6.04 -22.43
CA LEU A 15 -1.54 4.58 -22.55
C LEU A 15 -2.77 3.85 -23.07
N LEU A 16 -3.98 4.31 -22.74
CA LEU A 16 -5.21 3.81 -23.37
C LEU A 16 -5.25 4.17 -24.87
N ALA A 17 -4.64 5.30 -25.27
CA ALA A 17 -4.52 5.71 -26.66
C ALA A 17 -3.34 5.07 -27.42
N GLN A 18 -2.27 4.66 -26.73
CA GLN A 18 -1.05 4.08 -27.33
C GLN A 18 -1.06 2.55 -27.47
N ASN A 19 -2.14 1.86 -27.08
CA ASN A 19 -2.30 0.40 -27.16
C ASN A 19 -2.32 -0.19 -28.59
N GLU A 20 -1.90 0.54 -29.63
CA GLU A 20 -1.76 0.02 -30.99
C GLU A 20 -0.30 -0.25 -31.44
N ALA A 21 0.73 0.05 -30.63
CA ALA A 21 2.10 -0.14 -31.13
C ALA A 21 3.15 -0.46 -30.04
N ASP A 22 3.22 -1.73 -29.60
CA ASP A 22 4.49 -2.50 -29.63
C ASP A 22 4.23 -3.99 -29.29
N TYR A 23 4.17 -4.85 -30.32
CA TYR A 23 4.11 -6.30 -30.19
C TYR A 23 5.52 -6.87 -30.20
N GLY A 24 5.95 -7.55 -29.12
CA GLY A 24 7.27 -8.21 -29.09
C GLY A 24 7.34 -9.57 -28.37
N ALA A 25 6.47 -9.84 -27.40
CA ALA A 25 6.33 -11.16 -26.80
C ALA A 25 4.89 -11.32 -26.32
N SER A 26 4.24 -12.44 -26.67
CA SER A 26 2.95 -12.76 -26.09
C SER A 26 3.15 -12.98 -24.59
N SER A 27 2.51 -12.14 -23.79
CA SER A 27 2.54 -12.28 -22.34
C SER A 27 1.67 -13.46 -21.93
N CYS A 28 2.02 -14.16 -20.84
CA CYS A 28 1.19 -15.26 -20.33
C CYS A 28 -0.24 -14.81 -19.99
N PHE A 29 -0.46 -13.49 -19.82
CA PHE A 29 -1.75 -12.85 -19.55
C PHE A 29 -2.65 -12.68 -20.80
N ASP A 30 -2.11 -12.76 -22.02
CA ASP A 30 -2.89 -12.57 -23.26
C ASP A 30 -3.90 -13.69 -23.50
N THR A 31 -3.66 -14.84 -22.87
CA THR A 31 -4.50 -16.03 -22.97
C THR A 31 -5.74 -16.00 -22.06
N PHE A 32 -5.96 -14.90 -21.35
CA PHE A 32 -7.14 -14.68 -20.51
C PHE A 32 -7.95 -13.50 -21.05
N ASP A 33 -9.26 -13.55 -20.94
CA ASP A 33 -10.10 -12.36 -21.10
C ASP A 33 -10.04 -11.47 -19.84
N ASP A 34 -10.58 -10.26 -19.93
CA ASP A 34 -10.48 -9.27 -18.83
C ASP A 34 -11.26 -9.69 -17.58
N GLU A 35 -12.36 -10.42 -17.74
CA GLU A 35 -13.14 -10.96 -16.61
C GLU A 35 -12.32 -12.03 -15.86
N ALA A 36 -11.71 -12.97 -16.58
CA ALA A 36 -10.85 -13.98 -15.99
C ALA A 36 -9.63 -13.37 -15.29
N LEU A 37 -9.01 -12.34 -15.88
CA LEU A 37 -7.93 -11.59 -15.22
C LEU A 37 -8.41 -10.96 -13.91
N PHE A 38 -9.57 -10.31 -13.91
CA PHE A 38 -10.09 -9.68 -12.71
C PHE A 38 -10.44 -10.71 -11.63
N GLN A 39 -11.00 -11.86 -11.99
CA GLN A 39 -11.30 -12.94 -11.03
C GLN A 39 -10.04 -13.58 -10.44
N LEU A 40 -8.97 -13.71 -11.22
CA LEU A 40 -7.73 -14.37 -10.79
C LEU A 40 -6.75 -13.45 -10.06
N PHE A 41 -6.80 -12.14 -10.32
CA PHE A 41 -5.78 -11.19 -9.84
C PHE A 41 -6.38 -9.98 -9.11
N HIS A 42 -7.70 -9.78 -9.14
CA HIS A 42 -8.39 -8.55 -8.67
C HIS A 42 -7.80 -7.26 -9.26
N LEU A 43 -7.25 -7.35 -10.46
CA LEU A 43 -6.59 -6.28 -11.20
C LEU A 43 -7.07 -6.28 -12.64
N SER A 44 -7.14 -5.09 -13.23
CA SER A 44 -7.40 -4.93 -14.66
C SER A 44 -6.15 -5.30 -15.47
N ARG A 45 -6.35 -5.63 -16.76
CA ARG A 45 -5.25 -5.92 -17.68
C ARG A 45 -4.17 -4.82 -17.69
N PRO A 46 -4.49 -3.51 -17.80
CA PRO A 46 -3.47 -2.47 -17.77
C PRO A 46 -2.63 -2.47 -16.49
N CYS A 47 -3.24 -2.71 -15.33
CA CYS A 47 -2.50 -2.80 -14.07
C CYS A 47 -1.56 -4.02 -14.05
N ILE A 48 -2.01 -5.16 -14.55
CA ILE A 48 -1.19 -6.39 -14.60
C ILE A 48 0.01 -6.19 -15.53
N LEU A 49 -0.22 -5.65 -16.74
CA LEU A 49 0.85 -5.38 -17.71
C LEU A 49 1.85 -4.38 -17.17
N PHE A 50 1.38 -3.30 -16.55
CA PHE A 50 2.25 -2.33 -15.89
C PHE A 50 3.16 -2.96 -14.82
N ILE A 51 2.60 -3.80 -13.96
CA ILE A 51 3.38 -4.49 -12.91
C ILE A 51 4.38 -5.47 -13.54
N ALA A 52 3.95 -6.24 -14.55
CA ALA A 52 4.80 -7.19 -15.24
C ALA A 52 5.98 -6.48 -15.92
N ASP A 53 5.73 -5.37 -16.61
CA ASP A 53 6.75 -4.57 -17.29
C ASP A 53 7.75 -3.97 -16.30
N ALA A 54 7.27 -3.36 -15.21
CA ALA A 54 8.12 -2.78 -14.17
C ALA A 54 9.03 -3.84 -13.53
N VAL A 55 8.48 -5.02 -13.19
CA VAL A 55 9.26 -6.14 -12.66
C VAL A 55 10.25 -6.66 -13.69
N ARG A 56 9.85 -6.80 -14.96
CA ARG A 56 10.71 -7.29 -16.03
C ARG A 56 11.92 -6.38 -16.26
N ILE A 57 11.72 -5.06 -16.23
CA ILE A 57 12.81 -4.08 -16.32
C ILE A 57 13.76 -4.26 -15.12
N ARG A 58 13.22 -4.27 -13.90
CA ARG A 58 14.03 -4.35 -12.68
C ARG A 58 14.84 -5.65 -12.55
N MET A 59 14.29 -6.76 -13.04
CA MET A 59 14.95 -8.07 -13.01
C MET A 59 16.00 -8.24 -14.13
N LYS A 60 15.91 -7.51 -15.25
CA LYS A 60 16.94 -7.51 -16.30
C LYS A 60 18.25 -6.87 -15.82
N ASP A 61 18.15 -5.83 -14.99
CA ASP A 61 19.31 -5.12 -14.44
C ASP A 61 20.01 -5.88 -13.31
N ALA A 62 19.33 -6.86 -12.71
CA ALA A 62 19.91 -7.76 -11.73
C ALA A 62 20.64 -8.91 -12.44
N ALA A 63 21.94 -9.09 -12.17
CA ALA A 63 22.78 -10.13 -12.78
C ALA A 63 22.05 -11.50 -12.86
N PRO A 64 22.14 -12.22 -13.99
CA PRO A 64 21.24 -13.33 -14.28
C PRO A 64 21.48 -14.50 -13.34
N LYS A 65 20.72 -14.57 -12.26
CA LYS A 65 20.39 -15.87 -11.66
C LYS A 65 19.47 -16.55 -12.67
N LYS A 66 19.86 -17.74 -13.14
CA LYS A 66 19.00 -18.60 -13.97
C LYS A 66 17.72 -18.92 -13.17
N SER A 67 16.70 -18.08 -13.23
CA SER A 67 15.35 -18.48 -12.84
C SER A 67 14.89 -19.51 -13.87
N GLN A 68 14.30 -20.62 -13.40
CA GLN A 68 13.79 -21.65 -14.31
C GLN A 68 12.45 -21.25 -14.93
N LEU A 69 11.73 -20.31 -14.31
CA LEU A 69 10.54 -19.66 -14.86
C LEU A 69 10.85 -18.31 -15.53
N PRO A 70 10.17 -17.97 -16.63
CA PRO A 70 10.19 -16.61 -17.15
C PRO A 70 9.47 -15.64 -16.18
N VAL A 71 9.79 -14.35 -16.31
CA VAL A 71 9.41 -13.31 -15.33
C VAL A 71 7.89 -13.15 -15.26
N ASP A 72 7.20 -13.19 -16.40
CA ASP A 72 5.75 -12.99 -16.49
C ASP A 72 4.99 -14.08 -15.72
N GLU A 73 5.44 -15.34 -15.79
CA GLU A 73 4.87 -16.45 -15.03
C GLU A 73 5.15 -16.32 -13.53
N MET A 74 6.32 -15.83 -13.14
CA MET A 74 6.61 -15.52 -11.74
C MET A 74 5.69 -14.42 -11.22
N VAL A 75 5.46 -13.37 -12.02
CA VAL A 75 4.52 -12.28 -11.71
C VAL A 75 3.09 -12.82 -11.62
N MET A 76 2.67 -13.69 -12.54
CA MET A 76 1.35 -14.32 -12.52
C MET A 76 1.11 -15.09 -11.21
N VAL A 77 2.08 -15.90 -10.79
CA VAL A 77 2.00 -16.67 -9.54
C VAL A 77 1.92 -15.75 -8.33
N ALA A 78 2.73 -14.68 -8.30
CA ALA A 78 2.76 -13.71 -7.22
C ALA A 78 1.45 -12.91 -7.11
N LEU A 79 0.94 -12.36 -8.22
CA LEU A 79 -0.30 -11.59 -8.24
C LEU A 79 -1.51 -12.44 -7.82
N ASN A 80 -1.59 -13.69 -8.29
CA ASN A 80 -2.65 -14.61 -7.87
C ASN A 80 -2.56 -14.92 -6.37
N TYR A 81 -1.34 -15.11 -5.88
CA TYR A 81 -1.11 -15.27 -4.44
C TYR A 81 -1.55 -14.04 -3.65
N TYR A 82 -1.27 -12.82 -4.15
CA TYR A 82 -1.71 -11.59 -3.49
C TYR A 82 -3.24 -11.45 -3.45
N ALA A 83 -3.90 -11.83 -4.53
CA ALA A 83 -5.35 -11.79 -4.66
C ALA A 83 -6.07 -12.76 -3.72
N HIS A 84 -5.54 -13.98 -3.51
CA HIS A 84 -6.26 -15.05 -2.80
C HIS A 84 -5.61 -15.55 -1.50
N GLY A 85 -4.38 -15.16 -1.20
CA GLY A 85 -3.59 -15.68 -0.07
C GLY A 85 -2.96 -17.06 -0.30
N VAL A 86 -3.29 -17.69 -1.42
CA VAL A 86 -2.75 -18.96 -1.92
C VAL A 86 -2.73 -18.92 -3.44
N SER A 87 -1.76 -19.60 -4.06
CA SER A 87 -1.74 -19.72 -5.52
C SER A 87 -2.71 -20.83 -5.95
N THR A 88 -3.63 -20.50 -6.85
CA THR A 88 -4.63 -21.42 -7.38
C THR A 88 -3.98 -22.49 -8.26
N THR A 89 -4.54 -23.71 -8.26
CA THR A 89 -4.03 -24.83 -9.07
C THR A 89 -3.99 -24.49 -10.56
N ALA A 90 -4.98 -23.75 -11.05
CA ALA A 90 -5.05 -23.30 -12.45
C ALA A 90 -3.84 -22.42 -12.83
N VAL A 91 -3.48 -21.45 -11.97
CA VAL A 91 -2.32 -20.58 -12.20
C VAL A 91 -1.01 -21.35 -12.10
N LEU A 92 -0.88 -22.25 -11.12
CA LEU A 92 0.31 -23.08 -10.94
C LEU A 92 0.56 -24.00 -12.15
N GLN A 93 -0.49 -24.63 -12.67
CA GLN A 93 -0.41 -25.47 -13.88
C GLN A 93 -0.03 -24.64 -15.11
N LYS A 94 -0.63 -23.45 -15.26
CA LYS A 94 -0.37 -22.56 -16.40
C LYS A 94 1.02 -21.95 -16.38
N ALA A 95 1.55 -21.63 -15.21
CA ALA A 95 2.93 -21.19 -15.03
C ALA A 95 3.96 -22.29 -15.33
N GLY A 96 3.54 -23.56 -15.44
CA GLY A 96 4.45 -24.68 -15.64
C GLY A 96 5.38 -24.94 -14.45
N LEU A 97 4.97 -24.51 -13.24
CA LEU A 97 5.72 -24.75 -12.01
C LEU A 97 5.99 -26.24 -11.85
N ARG A 98 7.28 -26.63 -11.88
CA ARG A 98 7.69 -28.02 -11.69
C ARG A 98 7.47 -28.42 -10.24
N GLN A 99 7.22 -29.70 -9.97
CA GLN A 99 6.96 -30.22 -8.60
C GLN A 99 8.02 -29.85 -7.55
N THR A 100 9.21 -29.43 -7.98
CA THR A 100 10.35 -29.03 -7.13
C THR A 100 10.35 -27.56 -6.70
N GLU A 101 9.57 -26.68 -7.33
CA GLU A 101 9.58 -25.25 -7.04
C GLU A 101 8.45 -24.88 -6.07
N CYS A 102 8.83 -24.29 -4.93
CA CYS A 102 7.86 -23.84 -3.95
C CYS A 102 7.26 -22.49 -4.40
N PRO A 103 5.93 -22.36 -4.60
CA PRO A 103 5.30 -21.11 -5.01
C PRO A 103 5.64 -19.92 -4.10
N THR A 104 5.91 -20.18 -2.82
CA THR A 104 6.23 -19.14 -1.83
C THR A 104 7.62 -18.55 -2.05
N THR A 105 8.56 -19.29 -2.65
CA THR A 105 9.86 -18.75 -3.06
C THR A 105 9.72 -17.79 -4.23
N VAL A 106 8.83 -18.12 -5.19
CA VAL A 106 8.51 -17.24 -6.33
C VAL A 106 7.86 -15.95 -5.82
N VAL A 107 6.84 -16.09 -4.97
CA VAL A 107 6.17 -14.95 -4.31
C VAL A 107 7.18 -14.11 -3.55
N GLY A 108 8.05 -14.70 -2.73
CA GLY A 108 9.07 -13.96 -1.98
C GLY A 108 10.04 -13.20 -2.88
N THR A 109 10.42 -13.79 -4.02
CA THR A 109 11.29 -13.15 -5.02
C THR A 109 10.61 -11.92 -5.63
N ILE A 110 9.39 -12.07 -6.15
CA ILE A 110 8.64 -10.98 -6.77
C ILE A 110 8.28 -9.90 -5.75
N SER A 111 7.87 -10.28 -4.54
CA SER A 111 7.64 -9.35 -3.43
C SER A 111 8.88 -8.51 -3.12
N GLY A 112 10.07 -9.12 -3.12
CA GLY A 112 11.34 -8.42 -2.91
C GLY A 112 11.65 -7.41 -4.02
N VAL A 113 11.39 -7.78 -5.28
CA VAL A 113 11.55 -6.87 -6.42
C VAL A 113 10.59 -5.69 -6.33
N ILE A 114 9.30 -5.95 -6.08
CA ILE A 114 8.27 -4.90 -5.93
C ILE A 114 8.59 -3.98 -4.75
N ALA A 115 8.96 -4.53 -3.59
CA ALA A 115 9.35 -3.75 -2.43
C ALA A 115 10.60 -2.88 -2.70
N GLY A 116 11.53 -3.38 -3.51
CA GLY A 116 12.72 -2.65 -3.96
C GLY A 116 12.44 -1.54 -4.98
N MET A 117 11.20 -1.35 -5.40
CA MET A 117 10.74 -0.21 -6.22
C MET A 117 9.79 0.71 -5.44
N SER A 118 9.63 0.51 -4.13
CA SER A 118 8.66 1.27 -3.32
C SER A 118 8.94 2.77 -3.32
N ASP A 119 10.21 3.19 -3.38
CA ASP A 119 10.65 4.58 -3.45
C ASP A 119 10.27 5.30 -4.75
N VAL A 120 10.00 4.54 -5.82
CA VAL A 120 9.49 5.07 -7.09
C VAL A 120 8.01 5.40 -7.00
N PHE A 121 7.24 4.63 -6.23
CA PHE A 121 5.77 4.70 -6.19
C PHE A 121 5.22 5.37 -4.92
N ILE A 122 5.99 5.37 -3.84
CA ILE A 122 5.61 5.92 -2.54
C ILE A 122 6.61 7.02 -2.21
N SER A 123 6.13 8.25 -2.27
CA SER A 123 6.97 9.42 -2.00
C SER A 123 6.19 10.48 -1.25
N PHE A 124 6.78 10.94 -0.16
CA PHE A 124 6.27 12.07 0.60
C PHE A 124 6.71 13.40 -0.06
N PRO A 125 5.90 14.46 -0.08
CA PRO A 125 6.27 15.71 -0.75
C PRO A 125 7.53 16.36 -0.14
N LEU A 126 8.65 16.25 -0.86
CA LEU A 126 9.97 16.68 -0.41
C LEU A 126 10.21 18.19 -0.55
N THR A 127 9.74 18.80 -1.64
CA THR A 127 9.93 20.22 -1.94
C THR A 127 8.78 21.05 -1.37
N LEU A 128 9.04 22.32 -1.04
CA LEU A 128 8.01 23.26 -0.59
C LEU A 128 6.86 23.35 -1.59
N ASP A 129 7.14 23.48 -2.89
CA ASP A 129 6.09 23.58 -3.92
C ASP A 129 5.20 22.33 -3.95
N ALA A 130 5.79 21.14 -3.84
CA ALA A 130 5.04 19.88 -3.76
C ALA A 130 4.15 19.83 -2.51
N ARG A 131 4.65 20.26 -1.35
CA ARG A 131 3.87 20.36 -0.11
C ARG A 131 2.71 21.34 -0.24
N THR A 132 2.97 22.53 -0.79
CA THR A 132 1.94 23.55 -1.05
C THR A 132 0.87 23.03 -2.00
N ASN A 133 1.25 22.31 -3.06
CA ASN A 133 0.29 21.73 -4.00
C ASN A 133 -0.60 20.68 -3.34
N VAL A 134 -0.04 19.78 -2.53
CA VAL A 134 -0.81 18.78 -1.77
C VAL A 134 -1.74 19.48 -0.78
N ALA A 135 -1.24 20.45 -0.02
CA ALA A 135 -2.03 21.21 0.95
C ALA A 135 -3.21 21.94 0.30
N LEU A 136 -2.99 22.64 -0.81
CA LEU A 136 -4.05 23.33 -1.55
C LEU A 136 -5.08 22.35 -2.10
N LYS A 137 -4.66 21.15 -2.52
CA LYS A 137 -5.60 20.12 -3.00
C LYS A 137 -6.46 19.58 -1.86
N ILE A 138 -5.86 19.28 -0.72
CA ILE A 138 -6.59 18.78 0.46
C ILE A 138 -7.50 19.86 1.03
N GLU A 139 -7.06 21.12 1.07
CA GLU A 139 -7.88 22.26 1.49
C GLU A 139 -9.10 22.42 0.58
N LYS A 140 -8.94 22.32 -0.75
CA LYS A 140 -10.09 22.32 -1.67
C LYS A 140 -11.03 21.13 -1.44
N PHE A 141 -10.50 19.99 -0.99
CA PHE A 141 -11.28 18.79 -0.76
C PHE A 141 -12.09 18.83 0.54
N CYS A 142 -11.46 19.13 1.69
CA CYS A 142 -12.12 19.09 3.00
C CYS A 142 -12.22 20.44 3.72
N GLY A 143 -11.51 21.48 3.28
CA GLY A 143 -11.53 22.81 3.89
C GLY A 143 -10.52 23.02 5.03
N ILE A 144 -9.65 22.05 5.30
CA ILE A 144 -8.57 22.20 6.30
C ILE A 144 -7.28 22.63 5.58
N PRO A 145 -6.73 23.81 5.87
CA PRO A 145 -5.51 24.29 5.22
C PRO A 145 -4.27 23.51 5.68
N ASN A 146 -3.17 23.62 4.92
CA ASN A 146 -1.83 23.11 5.26
C ASN A 146 -1.73 21.61 5.61
N VAL A 147 -2.71 20.79 5.23
CA VAL A 147 -2.68 19.34 5.44
C VAL A 147 -1.81 18.66 4.38
N LEU A 148 -0.87 17.79 4.78
CA LEU A 148 -0.08 16.98 3.83
C LEU A 148 -0.63 15.57 3.60
N GLY A 149 -1.54 15.11 4.44
CA GLY A 149 -2.11 13.78 4.34
C GLY A 149 -2.76 13.33 5.63
N VAL A 150 -3.26 12.10 5.60
CA VAL A 150 -3.94 11.45 6.72
C VAL A 150 -3.14 10.26 7.21
N LEU A 151 -3.02 10.13 8.53
CA LEU A 151 -2.38 9.04 9.25
C LEU A 151 -3.40 7.98 9.64
N ALA A 152 -3.08 6.71 9.43
CA ALA A 152 -3.81 5.61 10.05
C ALA A 152 -2.94 4.35 10.23
N PRO A 153 -3.29 3.49 11.21
CA PRO A 153 -2.75 2.15 11.29
C PRO A 153 -3.36 1.22 10.24
N ALA A 154 -2.51 0.48 9.55
CA ALA A 154 -2.89 -0.63 8.68
C ALA A 154 -2.53 -1.97 9.35
N HIS A 155 -3.54 -2.70 9.80
CA HIS A 155 -3.36 -4.01 10.42
C HIS A 155 -3.38 -5.13 9.37
N PHE A 156 -2.35 -5.97 9.40
CA PHE A 156 -2.22 -7.18 8.59
C PHE A 156 -2.35 -8.40 9.51
N LYS A 157 -3.39 -9.21 9.30
CA LYS A 157 -3.65 -10.38 10.14
C LYS A 157 -2.55 -11.43 9.97
N ILE A 158 -2.06 -11.96 11.08
CA ILE A 158 -1.09 -13.06 11.08
C ILE A 158 -1.65 -14.30 11.79
N ARG A 159 -1.10 -15.47 11.48
CA ARG A 159 -1.48 -16.71 12.14
C ARG A 159 -0.66 -16.90 13.40
N ALA A 160 -1.29 -16.75 14.56
CA ALA A 160 -0.70 -17.19 15.81
C ALA A 160 -0.67 -18.73 15.88
N SER A 161 0.43 -19.29 16.37
CA SER A 161 0.45 -20.70 16.77
C SER A 161 -0.40 -20.87 18.03
N PRO A 162 -1.35 -21.82 18.07
CA PRO A 162 -2.17 -22.06 19.26
C PRO A 162 -1.35 -22.54 20.46
N TYR A 163 -0.11 -23.00 20.23
CA TYR A 163 0.81 -23.49 21.25
C TYR A 163 1.78 -22.42 21.77
N GLU A 164 1.86 -21.25 21.14
CA GLU A 164 2.82 -20.17 21.50
C GLU A 164 2.08 -18.90 21.98
N LYS A 165 1.05 -19.05 22.82
CA LYS A 165 0.16 -17.93 23.22
C LYS A 165 0.91 -16.72 23.78
N ASP A 166 1.91 -16.94 24.63
CA ASP A 166 2.67 -15.86 25.25
C ASP A 166 3.53 -15.08 24.24
N ALA A 167 4.08 -15.77 23.24
CA ALA A 167 4.87 -15.13 22.18
C ALA A 167 4.04 -14.23 21.26
N PHE A 168 2.75 -14.53 21.08
CA PHE A 168 1.83 -13.77 20.24
C PHE A 168 0.98 -12.75 20.99
N ARG A 169 1.13 -12.63 22.32
CA ARG A 169 0.30 -11.73 23.15
C ARG A 169 0.42 -10.27 22.72
N SER A 170 1.63 -9.80 22.42
CA SER A 170 1.88 -8.43 21.95
C SER A 170 1.36 -8.15 20.53
N PHE A 171 1.01 -9.18 19.77
CA PHE A 171 0.46 -9.05 18.42
C PHE A 171 -1.06 -8.92 18.42
N ILE A 172 -1.73 -9.09 19.56
CA ILE A 172 -3.18 -8.92 19.68
C ILE A 172 -3.49 -7.42 19.64
N ASN A 173 -4.24 -6.99 18.63
CA ASN A 173 -4.66 -5.61 18.48
C ASN A 173 -5.90 -5.27 19.33
N ALA A 174 -6.32 -4.00 19.29
CA ALA A 174 -7.52 -3.52 19.97
C ALA A 174 -8.83 -4.24 19.56
N LEU A 175 -8.84 -4.91 18.40
CA LEU A 175 -9.96 -5.70 17.89
C LEU A 175 -9.89 -7.18 18.31
N GLY A 176 -8.90 -7.57 19.11
CA GLY A 176 -8.79 -8.91 19.69
C GLY A 176 -8.20 -9.98 18.77
N TYR A 177 -7.63 -9.61 17.61
CA TYR A 177 -6.98 -10.57 16.72
C TYR A 177 -5.48 -10.30 16.56
N THR A 178 -4.73 -11.36 16.25
CA THR A 178 -3.28 -11.29 16.04
C THR A 178 -2.97 -10.62 14.70
N SER A 179 -2.18 -9.55 14.72
CA SER A 179 -1.76 -8.81 13.54
C SER A 179 -0.33 -8.26 13.69
N VAL A 180 0.26 -7.87 12.57
CA VAL A 180 1.30 -6.84 12.53
C VAL A 180 0.64 -5.54 12.04
N VAL A 181 1.16 -4.39 12.43
CA VAL A 181 0.60 -3.09 12.05
C VAL A 181 1.68 -2.20 11.46
N SER A 182 1.34 -1.42 10.45
CA SER A 182 2.21 -0.35 9.91
C SER A 182 1.43 0.96 9.88
N GLN A 183 2.12 2.08 10.14
CA GLN A 183 1.55 3.40 9.94
C GLN A 183 1.64 3.78 8.46
N ILE A 184 0.52 4.23 7.89
CA ILE A 184 0.42 4.70 6.51
C ILE A 184 0.02 6.18 6.49
N ILE A 185 0.59 6.93 5.56
CA ILE A 185 0.11 8.27 5.19
C ILE A 185 -0.43 8.23 3.76
N CYS A 186 -1.63 8.78 3.53
CA CYS A 186 -2.16 8.99 2.18
C CYS A 186 -2.66 10.43 1.95
N ASP A 187 -2.76 10.83 0.68
CA ASP A 187 -3.38 12.10 0.28
C ASP A 187 -4.91 11.98 0.12
N CYS A 188 -5.57 13.05 -0.36
CA CYS A 188 -7.01 13.09 -0.60
C CYS A 188 -7.51 12.23 -1.77
N ASP A 189 -6.62 11.70 -2.62
CA ASP A 189 -6.98 10.76 -3.70
C ASP A 189 -6.76 9.30 -3.29
N GLY A 190 -6.20 9.06 -2.09
CA GLY A 190 -5.83 7.74 -1.61
C GLY A 190 -4.45 7.27 -2.10
N ASN A 191 -3.62 8.16 -2.65
CA ASN A 191 -2.24 7.80 -2.97
C ASN A 191 -1.44 7.65 -1.68
N ILE A 192 -0.73 6.53 -1.54
CA ILE A 192 0.11 6.26 -0.38
C ILE A 192 1.39 7.10 -0.49
N LEU A 193 1.61 7.98 0.48
CA LEU A 193 2.76 8.88 0.55
C LEU A 193 3.88 8.35 1.44
N SER A 194 3.54 7.52 2.43
CA SER A 194 4.50 6.91 3.34
C SER A 194 3.97 5.60 3.92
N VAL A 195 4.86 4.64 4.12
CA VAL A 195 4.60 3.37 4.82
C VAL A 195 5.76 3.12 5.77
N GLU A 196 5.45 3.02 7.06
CA GLU A 196 6.47 2.78 8.09
C GLU A 196 6.74 1.28 8.28
N LYS A 197 7.84 0.96 8.95
CA LYS A 197 8.16 -0.44 9.30
C LYS A 197 7.05 -1.04 10.18
N CYS A 198 6.77 -2.33 9.98
CA CYS A 198 5.76 -3.01 10.77
C CYS A 198 6.17 -3.15 12.25
N CYS A 199 5.20 -2.93 13.13
CA CYS A 199 5.23 -3.20 14.56
C CYS A 199 4.31 -4.39 14.88
N VAL A 200 4.34 -4.84 16.14
CA VAL A 200 3.40 -5.85 16.66
C VAL A 200 1.99 -5.24 16.75
N GLY A 201 0.96 -6.04 16.49
CA GLY A 201 -0.42 -5.54 16.38
C GLY A 201 -0.98 -4.83 17.62
N GLY A 202 -0.42 -5.05 18.81
CA GLY A 202 -0.80 -4.36 20.04
C GLY A 202 -0.16 -2.98 20.23
N THR A 203 0.75 -2.55 19.35
CA THR A 203 1.37 -1.21 19.41
C THR A 203 0.32 -0.12 19.19
N PHE A 204 0.34 0.91 20.03
CA PHE A 204 -0.60 2.03 19.93
C PHE A 204 -0.26 2.96 18.75
N GLU A 205 -1.28 3.60 18.18
CA GLU A 205 -1.16 4.55 17.07
C GLU A 205 -0.13 5.66 17.36
N GLN A 206 -0.23 6.29 18.54
CA GLN A 206 0.70 7.31 18.99
C GLN A 206 2.14 6.78 19.12
N GLU A 207 2.34 5.56 19.62
CA GLU A 207 3.68 4.98 19.79
C GLU A 207 4.35 4.72 18.43
N MET A 208 3.57 4.28 17.43
CA MET A 208 4.06 4.18 16.05
C MET A 208 4.43 5.55 15.49
N TRP A 209 3.61 6.57 15.74
CA TRP A 209 3.92 7.93 15.30
C TRP A 209 5.23 8.44 15.90
N ASP A 210 5.40 8.34 17.20
CA ASP A 210 6.57 8.86 17.91
C ASP A 210 7.88 8.14 17.52
N SER A 211 7.79 6.86 17.16
CA SER A 211 8.94 6.06 16.70
C SER A 211 9.15 6.07 15.18
N SER A 212 8.20 6.59 14.41
CA SER A 212 8.24 6.61 12.95
C SER A 212 9.32 7.55 12.39
N PHE A 213 9.80 7.24 11.19
CA PHE A 213 10.75 8.13 10.51
C PHE A 213 10.09 9.46 10.14
N LYS A 214 8.86 9.44 9.60
CA LYS A 214 8.10 10.66 9.31
C LYS A 214 7.72 11.47 10.56
N GLY A 215 7.41 10.80 11.67
CA GLY A 215 7.13 11.47 12.94
C GLY A 215 8.31 12.30 13.42
N ARG A 216 9.53 11.74 13.37
CA ARG A 216 10.76 12.48 13.71
C ARG A 216 11.03 13.66 12.79
N GLU A 217 10.93 13.48 11.47
CA GLU A 217 11.14 14.59 10.52
C GLU A 217 10.16 15.75 10.75
N MET A 218 8.89 15.44 11.04
CA MET A 218 7.91 16.47 11.37
C MET A 218 8.32 17.18 12.65
N GLN A 219 8.67 16.46 13.73
CA GLN A 219 9.10 17.05 15.01
C GLN A 219 10.29 18.01 14.88
N GLU A 220 11.23 17.73 13.98
CA GLU A 220 12.38 18.56 13.62
C GLU A 220 12.01 19.80 12.77
N ASP A 221 10.72 20.05 12.54
CA ASP A 221 10.16 21.19 11.78
C ASP A 221 10.59 21.25 10.31
N LEU A 222 11.07 20.13 9.74
CA LEU A 222 11.45 20.01 8.32
C LEU A 222 10.29 20.24 7.35
N HIS A 223 9.07 20.10 7.85
CA HIS A 223 7.82 20.27 7.09
C HIS A 223 6.94 21.39 7.63
N SER A 224 7.47 22.30 8.47
CA SER A 224 6.71 23.49 8.87
C SER A 224 6.39 24.37 7.64
N PRO A 225 5.20 25.01 7.56
CA PRO A 225 4.13 25.10 8.55
C PRO A 225 2.99 24.08 8.34
N PHE A 226 3.29 22.88 7.84
CA PHE A 226 2.28 21.89 7.47
C PHE A 226 2.03 20.83 8.54
N TRP A 227 0.86 20.18 8.50
CA TRP A 227 0.44 19.15 9.46
C TRP A 227 -0.23 17.95 8.79
N LEU A 228 -0.42 16.88 9.56
CA LEU A 228 -1.14 15.67 9.17
C LEU A 228 -2.47 15.58 9.93
N ILE A 229 -3.40 14.82 9.39
CA ILE A 229 -4.66 14.47 10.07
C ILE A 229 -4.50 13.11 10.74
N GLY A 230 -4.74 13.04 12.04
CA GLY A 230 -4.73 11.80 12.82
C GLY A 230 -6.10 11.47 13.38
N GLY A 231 -6.38 10.17 13.53
CA GLY A 231 -7.54 9.68 14.28
C GLY A 231 -7.44 9.92 15.80
N LYS A 232 -8.37 9.33 16.55
CA LYS A 232 -8.47 9.52 18.02
C LYS A 232 -7.34 8.86 18.82
N GLY A 233 -6.60 7.90 18.26
CA GLY A 233 -5.46 7.28 18.95
C GLY A 233 -4.16 8.05 18.82
N TYR A 234 -4.17 9.20 18.15
CA TYR A 234 -3.06 10.16 18.11
C TYR A 234 -3.32 11.34 19.06
N HIS A 235 -2.26 12.02 19.48
CA HIS A 235 -2.32 13.25 20.26
C HIS A 235 -2.30 14.50 19.37
N LEU A 236 -3.10 15.50 19.74
CA LEU A 236 -3.04 16.82 19.11
C LEU A 236 -1.65 17.44 19.32
N SER A 237 -1.04 17.93 18.25
CA SER A 237 0.27 18.59 18.31
C SER A 237 0.40 19.66 17.22
N LYS A 238 1.57 20.33 17.17
CA LYS A 238 1.91 21.24 16.05
C LYS A 238 1.86 20.57 14.67
N HIS A 239 1.96 19.24 14.62
CA HIS A 239 2.14 18.45 13.40
C HIS A 239 1.01 17.48 13.09
N VAL A 240 0.12 17.22 14.05
CA VAL A 240 -0.98 16.27 13.91
C VAL A 240 -2.26 16.89 14.48
N LEU A 241 -3.27 17.01 13.62
CA LEU A 241 -4.61 17.45 14.01
C LEU A 241 -5.52 16.25 14.25
N THR A 242 -6.17 16.24 15.42
CA THR A 242 -7.10 15.19 15.85
C THR A 242 -8.50 15.78 15.96
N PRO A 243 -9.58 14.96 15.91
CA PRO A 243 -10.93 15.49 15.99
C PRO A 243 -11.20 16.06 17.39
N VAL A 244 -12.01 17.11 17.46
CA VAL A 244 -12.46 17.71 18.72
C VAL A 244 -13.40 16.74 19.42
N SER A 245 -13.05 16.27 20.63
CA SER A 245 -13.82 15.24 21.34
C SER A 245 -15.23 15.65 21.73
N LEU A 246 -15.42 16.91 22.14
CA LEU A 246 -16.69 17.47 22.59
C LEU A 246 -16.91 18.84 21.91
N PRO A 247 -17.39 18.86 20.66
CA PRO A 247 -17.58 20.11 19.94
C PRO A 247 -18.70 20.93 20.59
N ALA A 248 -18.39 22.15 21.00
CA ALA A 248 -19.28 23.06 21.72
C ALA A 248 -19.89 24.15 20.83
N ASN A 249 -19.32 24.39 19.65
CA ASN A 249 -19.75 25.44 18.72
C ASN A 249 -19.74 24.96 17.27
N ASN A 250 -20.39 25.74 16.39
CA ASN A 250 -20.51 25.40 14.97
C ASN A 250 -19.15 25.30 14.25
N ASN A 251 -18.10 25.98 14.71
CA ASN A 251 -16.79 25.92 14.07
C ASN A 251 -16.11 24.57 14.37
N GLU A 252 -16.20 24.09 15.60
CA GLU A 252 -15.68 22.77 15.99
C GLU A 252 -16.45 21.63 15.32
N ILE A 253 -17.77 21.78 15.17
CA ILE A 253 -18.60 20.82 14.41
C ILE A 253 -18.12 20.76 12.96
N ARG A 254 -18.00 21.92 12.29
CA ARG A 254 -17.51 22.01 10.90
C ARG A 254 -16.10 21.46 10.73
N PHE A 255 -15.21 21.74 11.68
CA PHE A 255 -13.87 21.16 11.69
C PHE A 255 -13.94 19.63 11.77
N ASN A 256 -14.75 19.07 12.65
CA ASN A 256 -14.91 17.62 12.77
C ASN A 256 -15.54 16.99 11.52
N GLU A 257 -16.48 17.66 10.86
CA GLU A 257 -17.05 17.21 9.57
C GLU A 257 -15.96 17.17 8.48
N ALA A 258 -15.15 18.22 8.38
CA ALA A 258 -14.01 18.28 7.46
C ALA A 258 -12.94 17.22 7.78
N HIS A 259 -12.62 17.03 9.06
CA HIS A 259 -11.67 16.04 9.55
C HIS A 259 -12.13 14.61 9.24
N ALA A 260 -13.41 14.31 9.50
CA ALA A 260 -14.02 13.03 9.18
C ALA A 260 -14.01 12.75 7.67
N LYS A 261 -14.27 13.77 6.83
CA LYS A 261 -14.28 13.64 5.37
C LYS A 261 -12.94 13.16 4.81
N ILE A 262 -11.83 13.70 5.31
CA ILE A 262 -10.51 13.27 4.83
C ILE A 262 -10.07 11.94 5.48
N LEU A 263 -10.47 11.66 6.74
CA LEU A 263 -10.29 10.33 7.33
C LEU A 263 -11.00 9.21 6.55
N ASP A 264 -12.17 9.50 5.97
CA ASP A 264 -12.92 8.54 5.14
C ASP A 264 -12.15 8.11 3.89
N VAL A 265 -11.33 8.99 3.31
CA VAL A 265 -10.42 8.66 2.19
C VAL A 265 -9.45 7.56 2.61
N MET A 266 -8.85 7.68 3.80
CA MET A 266 -7.93 6.67 4.33
C MET A 266 -8.65 5.34 4.58
N GLN A 267 -9.86 5.36 5.15
CA GLN A 267 -10.65 4.13 5.36
C GLN A 267 -10.98 3.45 4.03
N THR A 268 -11.47 4.22 3.06
CA THR A 268 -11.77 3.74 1.70
C THR A 268 -10.54 3.17 1.00
N THR A 269 -9.37 3.80 1.19
CA THR A 269 -8.09 3.34 0.66
C THR A 269 -7.70 2.00 1.25
N LEU A 270 -7.70 1.88 2.59
CA LEU A 270 -7.38 0.63 3.29
C LEU A 270 -8.36 -0.50 2.93
N ASP A 271 -9.65 -0.20 2.80
CA ASP A 271 -10.67 -1.19 2.42
C ASP A 271 -10.53 -1.63 0.97
N SER A 272 -10.12 -0.73 0.08
CA SER A 272 -9.78 -1.07 -1.30
C SER A 272 -8.54 -1.96 -1.37
N MET A 273 -7.51 -1.68 -0.55
CA MET A 273 -6.34 -2.55 -0.42
C MET A 273 -6.71 -3.93 0.10
N LYS A 274 -7.55 -4.03 1.15
CA LYS A 274 -8.01 -5.32 1.70
C LYS A 274 -8.79 -6.15 0.68
N ARG A 275 -9.63 -5.51 -0.14
CA ARG A 275 -10.39 -6.19 -1.20
C ARG A 275 -9.50 -6.70 -2.32
N ARG A 276 -8.53 -5.89 -2.76
CA ARG A 276 -7.56 -6.29 -3.80
C ARG A 276 -6.64 -7.38 -3.31
N PHE A 277 -6.06 -7.20 -2.13
CA PHE A 277 -5.06 -8.08 -1.54
C PHE A 277 -5.64 -8.85 -0.35
N ARG A 278 -6.31 -9.98 -0.62
CA ARG A 278 -6.85 -10.85 0.43
C ARG A 278 -5.77 -11.52 1.27
N LEU A 279 -4.49 -11.36 0.91
CA LEU A 279 -3.36 -11.71 1.77
C LEU A 279 -3.43 -11.10 3.17
N SER A 280 -4.14 -9.99 3.35
CA SER A 280 -4.39 -9.42 4.69
C SER A 280 -5.40 -10.21 5.53
N MET A 281 -5.98 -11.30 4.99
CA MET A 281 -7.05 -12.06 5.61
C MET A 281 -6.78 -13.56 5.79
N MET A 282 -5.80 -14.18 5.14
CA MET A 282 -5.45 -15.59 5.38
C MET A 282 -4.11 -15.97 4.74
N HIS A 283 -3.23 -16.60 5.54
CA HIS A 283 -2.03 -17.36 5.13
C HIS A 283 -0.77 -16.58 4.66
N TRP A 284 0.12 -16.18 5.60
CA TRP A 284 1.48 -16.76 5.74
C TRP A 284 2.28 -16.11 6.88
N CYS A 285 2.92 -16.94 7.71
CA CYS A 285 4.37 -16.96 7.92
C CYS A 285 4.69 -18.14 8.86
N ARG A 286 5.14 -19.27 8.31
CA ARG A 286 5.90 -20.24 9.11
C ARG A 286 7.30 -19.63 9.29
N LYS A 287 7.71 -19.51 10.55
CA LYS A 287 9.09 -19.21 10.94
C LYS A 287 10.05 -20.09 10.11
N THR A 288 10.94 -19.46 9.35
CA THR A 288 12.28 -20.02 9.11
C THR A 288 13.23 -19.17 9.93
N TYR A 289 13.96 -19.88 10.80
CA TYR A 289 14.84 -19.44 11.87
C TYR A 289 15.69 -18.20 11.59
#